data_AF-A0A562PYH0-F1
#
_entry.id   AF-A0A562PYH0-F1
#
_cell.length_a   1.000
_cell.length_b   1.000
_cell.length_c   1.000
_cell.angle_alpha   90.00
_cell.angle_beta   90.00
_cell.angle_gamma   90.00
#
_symmetry.space_group_name_H-M   'P 1'
#
loop_
_entity.id
_entity.type
_entity.pdbx_description
1 polymer ?
#
loop_
_entity_poly.entity_id
_entity_poly.type
_entity_poly.pdbx_seq_one_letter_code
_entity_poly.pdbx_strand_id
1 'polypeptide(L)' 'MKRNSLNDISQLDDLNRLNEIVSDKRLAKRATEKKNRRNRHYEKQFIKNTIERFDAE' A
#
# COMPACT_ATOMS: atom_id res chain seq x y z
N MET A 1 4.99 -15.90 1.87
CA MET A 1 5.09 -14.55 1.25
C MET A 1 4.70 -13.48 2.29
N LYS A 2 5.66 -12.63 2.72
CA LYS A 2 5.50 -11.61 3.78
C LYS A 2 4.43 -10.57 3.45
N ARG A 3 3.46 -10.30 4.35
CA ARG A 3 2.42 -9.27 4.16
C ARG A 3 3.07 -7.88 4.13
N ASN A 4 2.52 -6.97 3.33
CA ASN A 4 2.95 -5.57 3.32
C ASN A 4 2.67 -5.00 4.71
N SER A 5 3.65 -4.33 5.29
CA SER A 5 3.60 -3.77 6.63
C SER A 5 3.74 -2.25 6.57
N LEU A 6 3.09 -1.53 7.48
CA LEU A 6 3.35 -0.08 7.64
C LEU A 6 4.78 0.19 8.10
N ASN A 7 5.43 -0.78 8.74
CA ASN A 7 6.85 -0.69 9.11
C ASN A 7 7.78 -0.79 7.90
N ASP A 8 7.28 -1.18 6.72
CA ASP A 8 8.07 -1.13 5.49
C ASP A 8 8.21 0.33 4.97
N ILE A 9 7.50 1.30 5.58
CA ILE A 9 7.67 2.75 5.37
C ILE A 9 8.41 3.35 6.56
N SER A 10 9.60 3.86 6.28
CA SER A 10 10.52 4.43 7.26
C SER A 10 10.38 5.95 7.39
N GLN A 11 10.11 6.63 6.28
CA GLN A 11 9.96 8.08 6.19
C GLN A 11 8.82 8.44 5.22
N LEU A 12 8.26 9.65 5.35
CA LEU A 12 7.17 10.11 4.48
C LEU A 12 7.54 10.09 2.99
N ASP A 13 8.80 10.33 2.65
CA ASP A 13 9.29 10.28 1.26
C ASP A 13 9.15 8.90 0.61
N ASP A 14 9.08 7.82 1.39
CA ASP A 14 8.87 6.46 0.87
C ASP A 14 7.49 6.31 0.20
N LEU A 15 6.53 7.20 0.51
CA LEU A 15 5.22 7.25 -0.15
C LEU A 15 5.33 7.56 -1.65
N ASN A 16 6.39 8.23 -2.09
CA ASN A 16 6.65 8.47 -3.52
C ASN A 16 6.91 7.17 -4.30
N ARG A 17 7.37 6.12 -3.60
CA ARG A 17 7.69 4.79 -4.15
C ARG A 17 6.74 3.73 -3.63
N LEU A 18 5.52 4.12 -3.22
CA LEU A 18 4.56 3.22 -2.60
C LEU A 18 4.20 2.00 -3.48
N ASN A 19 4.20 2.18 -4.79
CA ASN A 19 3.98 1.11 -5.77
C ASN A 19 5.05 0.01 -5.74
N GLU A 20 6.27 0.31 -5.28
CA GLU A 20 7.35 -0.66 -5.11
C GLU A 20 7.26 -1.40 -3.77
N ILE A 21 6.69 -0.75 -2.76
CA ILE A 21 6.52 -1.29 -1.39
C ILE A 21 5.24 -2.16 -1.32
N VAL A 22 4.16 -1.72 -1.97
CA VAL A 22 2.84 -2.35 -1.90
C VAL A 22 2.60 -3.30 -3.07
N SER A 23 2.76 -4.60 -2.83
CA SER A 23 2.44 -5.65 -3.82
C SER A 23 1.10 -6.36 -3.55
N ASP A 24 0.18 -6.36 -4.51
CA ASP A 24 -1.04 -7.19 -4.46
C ASP A 24 -0.78 -8.63 -4.92
N LYS A 25 -0.61 -9.52 -3.94
CA LYS A 25 -0.32 -10.95 -4.16
C LYS A 25 -1.44 -11.73 -4.85
N ARG A 26 -2.65 -11.18 -4.89
CA ARG A 26 -3.80 -11.80 -5.55
C ARG A 26 -4.03 -11.23 -6.94
N LEU A 27 -3.18 -10.33 -7.43
CA LEU A 27 -3.32 -9.69 -8.74
C LEU A 27 -3.55 -10.71 -9.86
N ALA A 28 -2.77 -11.79 -9.89
CA ALA A 28 -2.89 -12.86 -10.88
C ALA A 28 -4.21 -13.65 -10.80
N LYS A 29 -4.82 -13.73 -9.61
CA LYS A 29 -6.06 -14.49 -9.35
C LYS A 29 -7.33 -13.62 -9.37
N ARG A 30 -7.20 -12.32 -9.66
CA ARG A 30 -8.34 -11.39 -9.67
C ARG A 30 -8.91 -11.22 -11.07
N ALA A 31 -10.23 -11.16 -11.14
CA ALA A 31 -10.93 -10.65 -12.32
C ALA A 31 -10.41 -9.24 -12.67
N THR A 32 -10.28 -8.95 -13.96
CA THR A 32 -9.64 -7.75 -14.51
C THR A 32 -10.18 -6.46 -13.90
N GLU A 33 -11.50 -6.31 -13.83
CA GLU A 33 -12.19 -5.16 -13.25
C GLU A 33 -11.90 -4.95 -11.75
N LYS A 34 -11.54 -6.02 -11.04
CA LYS A 34 -11.24 -6.00 -9.60
C LYS A 34 -9.75 -5.74 -9.31
N LYS A 35 -8.86 -5.78 -10.31
CA LYS A 35 -7.43 -5.50 -10.15
C LYS A 35 -7.21 -4.03 -9.80
N ASN A 36 -7.62 -3.12 -10.69
CA ASN A 36 -7.38 -1.67 -10.53
C ASN A 36 -8.07 -1.08 -9.31
N ARG A 37 -9.34 -1.44 -9.05
CA ARG A 37 -10.11 -0.91 -7.90
C ARG A 37 -9.42 -1.21 -6.57
N ARG A 38 -8.91 -2.44 -6.42
CA ARG A 38 -8.29 -2.86 -5.18
C ARG A 38 -6.86 -2.35 -5.02
N ASN A 39 -6.09 -2.22 -6.11
CA ASN A 39 -4.76 -1.61 -6.02
C ASN A 39 -4.88 -0.19 -5.47
N ARG A 40 -5.78 0.61 -6.05
CA ARG A 40 -6.11 1.96 -5.54
C ARG A 40 -6.59 1.94 -4.10
N HIS A 41 -7.38 0.94 -3.71
CA HIS A 41 -7.84 0.81 -2.33
C HIS A 41 -6.67 0.57 -1.37
N TYR A 42 -5.76 -0.36 -1.70
CA TYR A 42 -4.61 -0.63 -0.85
C TYR A 42 -3.65 0.55 -0.77
N GLU A 43 -3.35 1.20 -1.90
CA GLU A 43 -2.55 2.42 -1.94
C GLU A 43 -3.16 3.50 -1.03
N LYS A 44 -4.46 3.79 -1.17
CA LYS A 44 -5.15 4.78 -0.33
C LYS A 44 -5.11 4.42 1.16
N GLN A 45 -5.34 3.16 1.51
CA GLN A 45 -5.27 2.72 2.91
C GLN A 45 -3.85 2.83 3.46
N PHE A 46 -2.84 2.48 2.67
CA PHE A 46 -1.45 2.61 3.07
C PHE A 46 -1.04 4.07 3.28
N ILE A 47 -1.37 4.97 2.34
CA ILE A 47 -1.11 6.40 2.48
C ILE A 47 -1.78 6.93 3.73
N LYS A 48 -3.08 6.67 3.89
CA LYS A 48 -3.86 7.14 5.03
C LYS A 48 -3.23 6.70 6.37
N ASN A 49 -2.99 5.40 6.52
CA ASN A 49 -2.44 4.85 7.77
C ASN A 49 -1.00 5.33 8.03
N THR A 50 -0.23 5.60 6.97
CA THR A 50 1.13 6.15 7.09
C THR A 50 1.05 7.57 7.62
N ILE A 51 0.24 8.43 7.01
CA ILE A 51 0.04 9.82 7.47
C ILE A 51 -0.46 9.83 8.91
N GLU A 52 -1.50 9.04 9.23
CA GLU A 52 -2.03 8.95 10.61
C GLU A 52 -0.98 8.50 11.64
N ARG A 53 -0.01 7.66 11.24
CA ARG A 53 1.10 7.26 12.11
C ARG A 53 2.09 8.41 12.33
N PHE A 54 2.50 9.11 11.27
CA PHE A 54 3.48 10.20 11.37
C PHE A 54 2.89 11.48 12.00
N ASP A 55 1.58 11.72 11.87
CA ASP A 55 0.89 12.84 12.52
C ASP A 55 0.69 12.61 14.04
N ALA A 56 0.75 11.35 14.48
CA ALA A 56 0.56 10.95 15.88
C ALA A 56 1.88 10.80 16.67
N GLU A 57 3.02 10.87 15.98
CA GLU A 57 4.39 10.91 16.56
C GLU A 57 4.81 12.35 16.90
#